data_AF-A0AAU9BP26-F1
#
_entry.id   AF-A0AAU9BP26-F1
#
_cell.length_a   1.000
_cell.length_b   1.000
_cell.length_c   1.000
_cell.angle_alpha   90.00
_cell.angle_beta   90.00
_cell.angle_gamma   90.00
#
_symmetry.space_group_name_H-M   'P 1'
#
loop_
_entity.id
_entity.type
_entity.pdbx_description
1 polymer ?
#
loop_
_entity_poly.entity_id
_entity_poly.type
_entity_poly.pdbx_seq_one_letter_code
_entity_poly.pdbx_strand_id
1 'polypeptide(L)' 'MPKTNHFTLEARQRVINGLVATAKADFVSLVSWLKTGKQNGEPIPLDKCESLRTAILNLGTLKAGVQTDWKQVIQLM' A
#
# COMPACT_ATOMS: atom_id res chain seq x y z
N MET A 1 1.01 -36.75 7.92
CA MET A 1 1.65 -35.42 7.82
C MET A 1 0.77 -34.55 6.93
N PRO A 2 0.17 -33.44 7.42
CA PRO A 2 -0.57 -32.56 6.53
C PRO A 2 0.44 -31.90 5.59
N LYS A 3 0.23 -32.07 4.29
CA LYS A 3 1.07 -31.51 3.23
C LYS A 3 0.75 -30.02 3.17
N THR A 4 1.48 -29.21 3.93
CA THR A 4 1.44 -27.75 3.81
C THR A 4 1.83 -27.44 2.36
N ASN A 5 0.87 -27.06 1.51
CA ASN A 5 1.14 -26.78 0.11
C ASN A 5 2.07 -25.57 0.02
N HIS A 6 3.37 -25.83 -0.13
CA HIS A 6 4.40 -24.80 -0.31
C HIS A 6 4.03 -23.80 -1.42
N PHE A 7 3.40 -24.29 -2.49
CA PHE A 7 2.86 -23.47 -3.57
C PHE A 7 1.85 -22.40 -3.10
N THR A 8 0.99 -22.72 -2.13
CA THR A 8 0.00 -21.79 -1.59
C THR A 8 0.66 -20.73 -0.71
N LEU A 9 1.71 -21.09 0.03
CA LEU A 9 2.47 -20.13 0.85
C LEU A 9 3.30 -19.18 -0.01
N GLU A 10 3.99 -19.70 -1.03
CA GLU A 10 4.78 -18.91 -1.97
C GLU A 10 3.91 -17.98 -2.83
N ALA A 11 2.76 -18.47 -3.31
CA ALA A 11 1.81 -17.63 -4.04
C ALA A 11 1.29 -16.50 -3.14
N ARG A 12 0.94 -16.82 -1.89
CA ARG A 12 0.54 -15.82 -0.90
C ARG A 12 1.65 -14.80 -0.65
N GLN A 13 2.90 -15.24 -0.50
CA GLN A 13 4.01 -14.33 -0.26
C GLN A 13 4.29 -13.43 -1.46
N ARG A 14 4.17 -13.94 -2.69
CA ARG A 14 4.26 -13.13 -3.92
C ARG A 14 3.20 -12.04 -3.97
N VAL A 15 1.95 -12.37 -3.64
CA VAL A 15 0.86 -11.38 -3.56
C VAL A 15 1.15 -10.32 -2.50
N ILE A 16 1.57 -10.72 -1.30
CA ILE A 16 1.94 -9.79 -0.22
C ILE A 16 3.07 -8.86 -0.67
N ASN A 17 4.12 -9.40 -1.29
CA ASN A 17 5.26 -8.61 -1.76
C ASN A 17 4.83 -7.60 -2.83
N GLY A 18 3.96 -8.00 -3.76
CA GLY A 18 3.38 -7.10 -4.76
C GLY A 18 2.60 -5.96 -4.13
N LEU A 19 1.69 -6.28 -3.19
CA LEU A 19 0.90 -5.28 -2.47
C LEU A 19 1.78 -4.31 -1.67
N VAL A 20 2.82 -4.81 -1.00
CA VAL A 20 3.78 -3.97 -0.27
C VAL A 20 4.57 -3.07 -1.22
N ALA A 21 5.00 -3.57 -2.37
CA ALA A 21 5.72 -2.77 -3.36
C ALA A 21 4.85 -1.64 -3.91
N THR A 22 3.61 -1.93 -4.29
CA THR A 22 2.63 -0.93 -4.72
C THR A 22 2.36 0.10 -3.63
N ALA A 23 2.05 -0.34 -2.40
CA ALA A 23 1.77 0.56 -1.28
C ALA A 23 2.96 1.49 -0.98
N LYS A 24 4.19 1.00 -1.06
CA LYS A 24 5.39 1.83 -0.89
C LYS A 24 5.53 2.88 -1.98
N ALA A 25 5.32 2.51 -3.24
CA ALA A 25 5.39 3.44 -4.36
C ALA A 25 4.34 4.54 -4.24
N ASP A 26 3.09 4.17 -3.96
CA ASP A 26 1.99 5.12 -3.79
C ASP A 26 2.24 6.04 -2.57
N PHE A 27 2.70 5.48 -1.45
CA PHE A 27 3.07 6.27 -0.27
C PHE A 27 4.15 7.31 -0.58
N VAL A 28 5.21 6.94 -1.30
CA VAL A 28 6.29 7.88 -1.68
C VAL A 28 5.74 8.99 -2.57
N SER A 29 4.89 8.67 -3.54
CA SER A 29 4.23 9.68 -4.38
C SER A 29 3.36 10.64 -3.56
N LEU A 30 2.58 10.13 -2.62
CA LEU A 30 1.73 10.94 -1.74
C LEU A 30 2.55 11.85 -0.81
N VAL A 31 3.63 11.34 -0.23
CA VAL A 31 4.55 12.16 0.58
C VAL A 31 5.22 13.24 -0.26
N SER A 32 5.63 12.92 -1.48
CA SER A 32 6.20 13.90 -2.42
C SER A 32 5.20 15.01 -2.71
N TRP A 33 3.95 14.66 -3.00
CA TRP A 33 2.89 15.63 -3.24
C TRP A 33 2.62 16.49 -2.00
N LEU A 34 2.54 15.91 -0.80
CA LEU A 34 2.35 16.67 0.45
C LEU A 34 3.48 17.69 0.70
N LYS A 35 4.72 17.33 0.34
CA LYS A 35 5.89 18.19 0.57
C LYS A 35 5.94 19.37 -0.38
N THR A 36 5.73 19.14 -1.68
CA THR A 36 5.95 20.16 -2.70
C THR A 36 4.76 20.34 -3.63
N GLY A 37 4.12 19.26 -4.06
CA GLY A 37 3.02 19.31 -5.04
C GLY A 37 1.84 20.15 -4.57
N LYS A 38 1.45 20.02 -3.29
CA LYS A 38 0.38 20.81 -2.67
C LYS A 38 0.65 22.32 -2.73
N GLN A 39 1.89 22.72 -2.44
CA GLN A 39 2.28 24.14 -2.49
C GLN A 39 2.36 24.66 -3.93
N ASN A 40 2.72 23.78 -4.87
CA ASN A 40 2.77 24.07 -6.30
C ASN A 40 1.39 24.10 -6.98
N GLY A 41 0.31 23.81 -6.26
CA GLY A 41 -1.04 23.73 -6.83
C GLY A 41 -1.29 22.49 -7.69
N GLU A 42 -0.49 21.44 -7.54
CA GLU A 42 -0.71 20.17 -8.24
C GLU A 42 -2.01 19.52 -7.74
N PRO A 43 -2.79 18.87 -8.63
CA PRO A 43 -4.00 18.16 -8.24
C PRO A 43 -3.68 17.03 -7.25
N ILE A 44 -4.62 16.75 -6.35
CA ILE A 44 -4.51 15.62 -5.42
C ILE A 44 -4.41 14.32 -6.24
N PRO A 45 -3.41 13.46 -6.00
CA PRO A 45 -3.25 12.19 -6.72
C PRO A 45 -4.24 11.12 -6.19
N LEU A 46 -5.52 11.28 -6.52
CA LEU A 46 -6.61 10.43 -6.03
C LEU A 46 -6.41 8.95 -6.39
N ASP A 47 -5.83 8.66 -7.56
CA ASP A 47 -5.50 7.30 -7.99
C ASP A 47 -4.53 6.61 -7.02
N LYS A 48 -3.54 7.36 -6.51
CA LYS A 48 -2.58 6.87 -5.51
C LYS A 48 -3.23 6.69 -4.15
N CYS A 49 -4.14 7.58 -3.77
CA CYS A 49 -4.93 7.43 -2.54
C CYS A 49 -5.77 6.14 -2.55
N GLU A 50 -6.49 5.87 -3.64
CA GLU A 50 -7.33 4.68 -3.79
C GLU A 50 -6.51 3.40 -3.89
N SER A 51 -5.42 3.42 -4.66
CA SER A 51 -4.47 2.31 -4.75
C SER A 51 -3.88 1.96 -3.39
N LEU A 52 -3.43 2.96 -2.62
CA LEU A 52 -2.89 2.76 -1.28
C LEU A 52 -3.95 2.23 -0.30
N ARG A 53 -5.18 2.76 -0.32
CA ARG A 53 -6.31 2.23 0.49
C ARG A 53 -6.57 0.76 0.19
N THR A 54 -6.57 0.40 -1.10
CA THR A 54 -6.81 -0.97 -1.56
C THR A 54 -5.69 -1.91 -1.11
N ALA A 55 -4.44 -1.48 -1.24
CA ALA A 55 -3.29 -2.27 -0.78
C ALA A 55 -3.32 -2.48 0.75
N ILE A 56 -3.65 -1.45 1.53
CA ILE A 56 -3.84 -1.54 2.99
C ILE A 56 -4.93 -2.55 3.34
N LEU A 57 -6.09 -2.48 2.68
CA LEU A 57 -7.21 -3.38 2.93
C LEU A 57 -6.84 -4.84 2.62
N ASN A 58 -6.19 -5.08 1.48
CA ASN A 58 -5.76 -6.41 1.07
C ASN A 58 -4.70 -6.99 2.02
N LEU A 59 -3.72 -6.20 2.45
CA LEU A 59 -2.72 -6.62 3.44
C LEU A 59 -3.34 -6.91 4.81
N GLY A 60 -4.35 -6.12 5.22
CA GLY A 60 -5.14 -6.39 6.41
C GLY A 60 -5.90 -7.72 6.33
N THR A 61 -6.57 -7.96 5.20
CA THR A 61 -7.29 -9.22 4.92
C THR A 61 -6.35 -10.42 4.95
N LEU A 62 -5.15 -10.25 4.39
CA LEU A 62 -4.12 -11.28 4.38
C LEU A 62 -3.41 -11.43 5.74
N LYS A 63 -3.71 -10.62 6.76
CA LYS A 63 -2.98 -10.59 8.05
C LYS A 63 -1.47 -10.42 7.87
N ALA A 64 -1.05 -9.63 6.87
CA ALA A 64 0.34 -9.41 6.50
C ALA A 64 0.99 -8.22 7.23
N GLY A 65 0.24 -7.53 8.09
CA GLY A 65 0.65 -6.28 8.72
C GLY A 65 0.52 -5.09 7.77
N VAL A 66 0.26 -3.91 8.34
CA VAL A 66 0.14 -2.65 7.61
C VAL A 66 0.92 -1.59 8.38
N GLN A 67 1.72 -0.79 7.67
CA GLN A 67 2.44 0.32 8.30
C GLN A 67 1.48 1.44 8.68
N THR A 68 1.63 1.98 9.90
CA THR A 68 0.76 3.05 10.41
C THR A 68 0.84 4.31 9.55
N ASP A 69 2.02 4.64 9.05
CA ASP A 69 2.28 5.84 8.25
C ASP A 69 1.49 5.86 6.93
N TRP A 70 1.23 4.67 6.35
CA TRP A 70 0.41 4.57 5.14
C TRP A 70 -1.04 4.97 5.39
N LYS A 71 -1.57 4.73 6.59
CA LYS A 71 -2.90 5.19 6.98
C LYS A 71 -2.90 6.68 7.25
N GLN A 72 -1.85 7.19 7.89
CA GLN A 72 -1.71 8.60 8.21
C GLN A 72 -1.62 9.46 6.95
N VAL A 73 -0.85 9.06 5.94
CA VAL A 73 -0.72 9.85 4.71
C VAL A 73 -2.07 10.03 4.01
N ILE A 74 -2.96 9.03 4.07
CA ILE A 74 -4.31 9.11 3.51
C ILE A 74 -5.20 10.08 4.29
N GLN A 75 -5.00 10.23 5.59
CA GLN A 75 -5.76 11.18 6.43
C GLN A 75 -5.33 12.63 6.22
N LEU A 76 -4.17 12.86 5.62
CA LEU A 76 -3.60 14.19 5.34
C LEU A 76 -3.98 14.74 3.96
N MET A 77 -4.70 13.94 3.16
CA MET A 77 -5.23 14.32 1.85
C MET A 77 -6.54 15.09 2.03
#